data_AF-G8RGT4-F1
#
_entry.id   AF-G8RGT4-F1
#
_cell.length_a   1.000
_cell.length_b   1.000
_cell.length_c   1.000
_cell.angle_alpha   90.00
_cell.angle_beta   90.00
_cell.angle_gamma   90.00
#
_symmetry.space_group_name_H-M   'P 1'
#
loop_
_entity.id
_entity.type
_entity.pdbx_description
1 polymer ?
#
loop_
_entity_poly.entity_id
_entity_poly.type
_entity_poly.pdbx_seq_one_letter_code
_entity_poly.pdbx_strand_id
1 'polypeptide(L)'
;MTHDVEKRYDRPATFRAAAIYAGTVVAVAGLVFAVYALTARESVIAASLVPAILFAGGVGAFVRTYREWKVEGAWVAWQGAGWLLLVLMLVCLSIPGAAIMAA
;
A
#
# COMPACT_ATOMS: atom_id res chain seq x y z
N MET A 1 -22.83 -24.93 11.68
CA MET A 1 -22.79 -23.58 11.08
C MET A 1 -21.35 -23.10 11.21
N THR A 2 -20.63 -22.93 10.10
CA THR A 2 -19.29 -22.34 10.15
C THR A 2 -19.44 -20.86 10.49
N HIS A 3 -18.71 -20.37 11.50
CA HIS A 3 -18.64 -18.95 11.84
C HIS A 3 -17.77 -18.21 10.82
N ASP A 4 -18.14 -18.28 9.54
CA ASP A 4 -17.45 -17.58 8.47
C ASP A 4 -18.00 -16.16 8.37
N VAL A 5 -17.13 -15.17 8.54
CA VAL A 5 -17.50 -13.76 8.31
C VAL A 5 -17.78 -13.58 6.82
N GLU A 6 -19.04 -13.33 6.48
CA GLU A 6 -19.48 -13.25 5.08
C GLU A 6 -18.76 -12.14 4.32
N LYS A 7 -18.30 -12.46 3.10
CA LYS A 7 -17.61 -11.53 2.21
C LYS A 7 -18.62 -10.53 1.64
N ARG A 8 -18.72 -9.37 2.28
CA ARG A 8 -19.63 -8.29 1.86
C ARG A 8 -18.98 -7.38 0.82
N TYR A 9 -19.56 -7.34 -0.37
CA TYR A 9 -19.14 -6.47 -1.49
C TYR A 9 -20.09 -5.28 -1.72
N ASP A 10 -21.24 -5.29 -1.05
CA ASP A 10 -22.39 -4.39 -1.23
C ASP A 10 -22.25 -3.05 -0.49
N ARG A 11 -21.07 -2.73 0.06
CA ARG A 11 -20.82 -1.51 0.83
C ARG A 11 -19.95 -0.50 0.06
N PRO A 12 -20.56 0.39 -0.75
CA PRO A 12 -19.81 1.34 -1.57
C PRO A 12 -19.02 2.36 -0.73
N ALA A 13 -19.47 2.67 0.48
CA ALA A 13 -18.76 3.55 1.40
C ALA A 13 -17.40 2.96 1.83
N THR A 14 -17.36 1.66 2.15
CA THR A 14 -16.13 0.98 2.56
C THR A 14 -15.16 0.84 1.39
N PHE A 15 -15.66 0.53 0.20
CA PHE A 15 -14.85 0.51 -1.01
C PHE A 15 -14.21 1.87 -1.29
N ARG A 16 -14.99 2.95 -1.25
CA ARG A 16 -14.48 4.32 -1.44
C ARG A 16 -13.43 4.68 -0.39
N ALA A 17 -13.63 4.31 0.87
CA ALA A 17 -12.65 4.57 1.93
C ALA A 17 -11.33 3.83 1.69
N ALA A 18 -11.38 2.55 1.29
CA ALA A 18 -10.21 1.76 0.95
C ALA A 18 -9.49 2.32 -0.29
N ALA A 19 -10.24 2.75 -1.31
CA ALA A 19 -9.70 3.35 -2.53
C ALA A 19 -9.00 4.70 -2.25
N ILE A 20 -9.63 5.58 -1.46
CA ILE A 20 -9.01 6.86 -1.05
C ILE A 20 -7.74 6.58 -0.26
N TYR A 21 -7.79 5.66 0.70
CA TYR A 21 -6.61 5.29 1.48
C TYR A 21 -5.46 4.81 0.57
N ALA A 22 -5.70 3.83 -0.30
CA ALA A 22 -4.69 3.33 -1.22
C ALA A 22 -4.16 4.44 -2.14
N GLY A 23 -5.05 5.27 -2.70
CA GLY A 23 -4.70 6.42 -3.52
C GLY A 23 -3.81 7.43 -2.80
N THR A 24 -4.10 7.73 -1.53
CA THR A 24 -3.26 8.63 -0.71
C THR A 24 -1.87 8.07 -0.46
N VAL A 25 -1.75 6.77 -0.15
CA VAL A 25 -0.44 6.12 0.04
C VAL A 25 0.36 6.15 -1.26
N VAL A 26 -0.27 5.84 -2.39
CA VAL A 26 0.38 5.89 -3.71
C VAL A 26 0.81 7.31 -4.07
N ALA A 27 -0.02 8.31 -3.81
CA ALA A 27 0.33 9.72 -4.05
C ALA A 27 1.54 10.17 -3.23
N VAL A 28 1.61 9.79 -1.95
CA VAL A 28 2.76 10.08 -1.08
C VAL A 28 4.01 9.37 -1.59
N ALA A 29 3.92 8.08 -1.94
CA ALA A 29 5.04 7.34 -2.52
C ALA A 29 5.53 7.96 -3.84
N GLY A 30 4.60 8.41 -4.70
CA GLY A 30 4.92 9.10 -5.95
C GLY A 30 5.60 10.45 -5.74
N LEU A 31 5.18 11.22 -4.72
CA LEU A 31 5.84 12.47 -4.36
C LEU A 31 7.29 12.22 -3.88
N VAL A 32 7.49 11.22 -3.03
CA VAL A 32 8.83 10.85 -2.55
C VAL A 32 9.71 10.37 -3.70
N PHE A 33 9.15 9.59 -4.63
CA PHE A 33 9.85 9.19 -5.85
C PHE A 33 10.26 10.40 -6.69
N ALA A 34 9.36 11.38 -6.87
CA ALA A 34 9.67 12.60 -7.64
C ALA A 34 10.81 13.40 -6.98
N VAL A 35 10.79 13.56 -5.65
CA VAL A 35 11.88 14.21 -4.92
C VAL A 35 13.20 13.46 -5.13
N TYR A 36 13.23 12.15 -4.90
CA TYR A 36 14.40 11.31 -5.14
C TYR A 36 14.94 11.49 -6.57
N ALA A 37 14.07 11.39 -7.58
CA ALA A 37 14.44 11.48 -8.98
C ALA A 37 14.95 12.88 -9.40
N LEU A 38 14.67 13.92 -8.62
CA LEU A 38 15.09 15.29 -8.92
C LEU A 38 16.31 15.73 -8.11
N THR A 39 16.54 15.18 -6.92
CA THR A 39 17.52 15.75 -5.97
C THR A 39 18.55 14.78 -5.40
N ALA A 40 18.36 13.46 -5.49
CA ALA A 40 19.17 12.51 -4.73
C ALA A 40 19.31 11.15 -5.44
N ARG A 41 19.60 11.14 -6.75
CA ARG A 41 19.62 9.92 -7.58
C ARG A 41 20.67 8.90 -7.13
N GLU A 42 21.75 9.35 -6.52
CA GLU A 42 22.81 8.53 -5.93
C GLU A 42 22.44 7.94 -4.55
N SER A 43 21.33 8.37 -3.95
CA SER A 43 20.95 7.94 -2.60
C SER A 43 20.05 6.69 -2.63
N VAL A 44 20.65 5.54 -2.32
CA VAL A 44 19.91 4.28 -2.11
C VAL A 44 18.90 4.41 -0.97
N ILE A 45 19.20 5.22 0.05
CA ILE A 45 18.27 5.48 1.16
C ILE A 45 17.03 6.20 0.66
N ALA A 46 17.19 7.29 -0.10
CA ALA A 46 16.06 8.03 -0.66
C ALA A 46 15.24 7.17 -1.63
N ALA A 47 15.90 6.37 -2.46
CA ALA A 47 15.26 5.40 -3.35
C ALA A 47 14.42 4.36 -2.57
N SER A 48 14.92 3.91 -1.42
CA SER A 48 14.27 2.89 -0.57
C SER A 48 13.02 3.41 0.15
N LEU A 49 12.85 4.72 0.30
CA LEU A 49 11.67 5.28 0.94
C LEU A 49 10.38 4.99 0.15
N VAL A 50 10.46 4.87 -1.18
CA VAL A 50 9.30 4.60 -2.03
C VAL A 50 8.67 3.24 -1.72
N PRO A 51 9.39 2.09 -1.83
CA PRO A 51 8.84 0.80 -1.43
C PRO A 51 8.53 0.74 0.08
N ALA A 52 9.27 1.44 0.94
CA ALA A 52 8.98 1.46 2.38
C ALA A 52 7.62 2.10 2.72
N ILE A 53 7.25 3.20 2.06
CA ILE A 53 5.94 3.86 2.23
C ILE A 53 4.82 2.94 1.76
N LEU A 54 4.99 2.30 0.61
CA LEU A 54 4.02 1.34 0.07
C LEU A 54 3.86 0.13 0.99
N PHE A 55 4.95 -0.39 1.54
CA PHE A 55 4.94 -1.47 2.53
C PHE A 55 4.16 -1.07 3.79
N ALA A 56 4.51 0.06 4.39
CA ALA A 56 3.84 0.56 5.60
C ALA A 56 2.34 0.79 5.35
N GLY A 57 1.99 1.36 4.20
CA GLY A 57 0.59 1.56 3.80
C GLY A 57 -0.15 0.24 3.63
N GLY A 58 0.49 -0.77 3.04
CA GLY A 58 -0.06 -2.11 2.87
C GLY A 58 -0.27 -2.84 4.20
N VAL A 59 0.69 -2.75 5.13
CA VAL A 59 0.51 -3.24 6.52
C VAL A 59 -0.66 -2.54 7.19
N GLY A 60 -0.77 -1.22 7.06
CA GLY A 60 -1.91 -0.45 7.57
C GLY A 60 -3.26 -0.91 7.00
N ALA A 61 -3.32 -1.26 5.72
CA ALA A 61 -4.51 -1.83 5.08
C ALA A 61 -4.86 -3.23 5.62
N PHE A 62 -3.87 -4.08 5.89
CA PHE A 62 -4.13 -5.38 6.52
C PHE A 62 -4.55 -5.25 7.99
N VAL A 63 -4.00 -4.30 8.74
CA VAL A 63 -4.49 -3.97 10.09
C VAL A 63 -5.95 -3.55 10.04
N ARG A 64 -6.34 -2.72 9.06
CA ARG A 64 -7.75 -2.34 8.83
C ARG A 64 -8.61 -3.55 8.45
N THR A 65 -8.12 -4.40 7.55
CA THR A 65 -8.77 -5.69 7.21
C THR A 65 -9.08 -6.50 8.46
N TYR A 66 -8.10 -6.68 9.35
CA TYR A 66 -8.29 -7.44 10.59
C TYR A 66 -9.27 -6.77 11.55
N ARG A 67 -9.21 -5.44 11.69
CA ARG A 67 -10.15 -4.69 12.56
C ARG A 67 -11.59 -4.80 12.05
N GLU A 68 -11.81 -4.67 10.75
CA GLU A 68 -13.12 -4.84 10.12
C GLU A 68 -13.62 -6.26 10.22
N TRP A 69 -12.75 -7.25 10.01
CA TRP A 69 -13.09 -8.66 10.17
C TRP A 69 -13.56 -8.98 11.59
N LYS A 70 -12.88 -8.44 12.62
CA LYS A 70 -13.27 -8.63 14.03
C LYS A 70 -14.64 -8.06 14.40
N VAL A 71 -15.16 -7.11 13.65
CA VAL A 71 -16.49 -6.50 13.87
C VAL A 71 -17.52 -6.97 12.83
N GLU A 72 -17.22 -8.04 12.09
CA GLU A 72 -18.05 -8.59 11.01
C GLU A 72 -18.39 -7.56 9.91
N GLY A 73 -17.47 -6.61 9.71
CA GLY A 73 -17.53 -5.53 8.74
C GLY A 73 -17.13 -5.95 7.32
N ALA A 74 -17.13 -4.98 6.39
CA ALA A 74 -16.78 -5.20 4.98
C ALA A 74 -15.24 -5.17 4.78
N TRP A 75 -14.57 -6.26 5.17
CA TRP A 75 -13.11 -6.35 5.21
C TRP A 75 -12.44 -6.55 3.83
N VAL A 76 -13.16 -7.08 2.83
CA VAL A 76 -12.57 -7.49 1.54
C VAL A 76 -11.92 -6.33 0.78
N ALA A 77 -12.55 -5.14 0.82
CA ALA A 77 -12.00 -3.95 0.16
C ALA A 77 -10.64 -3.53 0.76
N TRP A 78 -10.49 -3.62 2.08
CA TRP A 78 -9.23 -3.34 2.76
C TRP A 78 -8.16 -4.39 2.43
N GLN A 79 -8.55 -5.65 2.27
CA GLN A 79 -7.62 -6.70 1.86
C GLN A 79 -7.09 -6.45 0.44
N GLY A 80 -7.97 -6.08 -0.48
CA GLY A 80 -7.61 -5.70 -1.85
C GLY A 80 -6.66 -4.51 -1.88
N ALA A 81 -6.92 -3.48 -1.08
CA ALA A 81 -6.01 -2.33 -0.92
C ALA A 81 -4.63 -2.75 -0.39
N GLY A 82 -4.59 -3.66 0.59
CA GLY A 82 -3.33 -4.23 1.10
C GLY A 82 -2.54 -4.93 0.00
N TRP A 83 -3.17 -5.82 -0.75
CA TRP A 83 -2.51 -6.53 -1.85
C TRP A 83 -2.02 -5.60 -2.95
N LEU A 84 -2.82 -4.60 -3.36
CA LEU A 84 -2.41 -3.60 -4.33
C LEU A 84 -1.12 -2.89 -3.90
N LEU A 85 -1.07 -2.41 -2.65
CA LEU A 85 0.08 -1.68 -2.12
C LEU A 85 1.32 -2.58 -2.00
N LEU A 86 1.16 -3.85 -1.62
CA LEU A 86 2.25 -4.83 -1.55
C LEU A 86 2.80 -5.18 -2.93
N VAL A 87 1.95 -5.35 -3.94
CA VAL A 87 2.39 -5.57 -5.33
C VAL A 87 3.14 -4.36 -5.85
N LEU A 88 2.60 -3.15 -5.65
CA LEU A 88 3.29 -1.91 -6.02
C LEU A 88 4.63 -1.78 -5.30
N MET A 89 4.70 -2.14 -4.02
CA MET A 89 5.96 -2.17 -3.27
C MET A 89 6.99 -3.08 -3.94
N LEU A 90 6.61 -4.30 -4.31
CA LEU A 90 7.51 -5.25 -4.99
C LEU A 90 8.01 -4.71 -6.32
N VAL A 91 7.13 -4.08 -7.12
CA VAL A 91 7.52 -3.40 -8.36
C VAL A 91 8.51 -2.27 -8.07
N CYS A 92 8.25 -1.48 -7.04
CA CYS A 92 9.09 -0.34 -6.63
C CYS A 92 10.42 -0.75 -5.97
N LEU A 93 10.65 -2.01 -5.61
CA LEU A 93 11.99 -2.49 -5.19
C LEU A 93 13.03 -2.36 -6.31
N SER A 94 12.60 -2.29 -7.58
CA SER A 94 13.47 -1.99 -8.71
C SER A 94 14.15 -0.61 -8.60
N ILE A 95 13.55 0.35 -7.89
CA ILE A 95 14.07 1.72 -7.73
C ILE A 95 15.38 1.73 -6.93
N PRO A 96 15.44 1.25 -5.67
CA PRO A 96 16.71 1.12 -4.95
C PRO A 96 17.65 0.11 -5.61
N GLY A 97 17.13 -0.93 -6.27
CA GLY A 97 17.96 -1.83 -7.08
C GLY A 97 18.73 -1.10 -8.18
N ALA A 98 18.07 -0.20 -8.92
CA ALA A 98 18.70 0.65 -9.92
C ALA A 98 19.72 1.63 -9.31
N ALA A 99 19.41 2.22 -8.15
CA ALA A 99 20.33 3.11 -7.44
C ALA A 99 21.62 2.38 -7.01
N ILE A 100 21.51 1.16 -6.50
CA ILE A 100 22.67 0.33 -6.10
C ILE A 100 23.56 0.00 -7.31
N MET A 101 22.98 -0.28 -8.47
CA MET A 101 23.74 -0.58 -9.70
C MET A 101 24.39 0.66 -10.33
N ALA A 102 23.95 1.85 -9.95
CA ALA A 102 24.47 3.13 -10.47
C ALA A 102 25.53 3.77 -9.56
N ALA A 103 25.70 3.25 -8.34
CA ALA A 103 26.70 3.69 -7.36
C ALA A 103 28.05 2.98 -7.58
#